data_AF-A0A2T4YTB6-F1
#
_entry.id   AF-A0A2T4YTB6-F1
#
_cell.length_a   1.000
_cell.length_b   1.000
_cell.length_c   1.000
_cell.angle_alpha   90.00
_cell.angle_beta   90.00
_cell.angle_gamma   90.00
#
_symmetry.space_group_name_H-M   'P 1'
#
loop_
_entity.id
_entity.type
_entity.pdbx_description
1 polymer ?
#
loop_
_entity_poly.entity_id
_entity_poly.type
_entity_poly.pdbx_seq_one_letter_code
_entity_poly.pdbx_strand_id
1 'polypeptide(L)' 'MTRTLIEILHILVGLGVAVAITWAAAWSYPLGQNVIWWCGAAAMVVTVIMGIGPLRQARILDRQTSRSHA' A
#
# COMPACT_ATOMS: atom_id res chain seq x y z
N MET A 1 -18.66 -1.90 3.75
CA MET A 1 -17.71 -2.44 4.75
C MET A 1 -16.76 -3.52 4.19
N THR A 2 -17.23 -4.55 3.47
CA THR A 2 -16.38 -5.65 2.94
C THR A 2 -15.35 -5.22 1.89
N ARG A 3 -15.71 -4.32 0.97
CA ARG A 3 -14.82 -3.87 -0.12
C ARG A 3 -13.59 -3.10 0.38
N THR A 4 -13.78 -2.26 1.41
CA THR A 4 -12.72 -1.48 2.05
C THR A 4 -11.68 -2.37 2.72
N LEU A 5 -12.12 -3.47 3.35
CA LEU A 5 -11.22 -4.43 3.99
C LEU A 5 -10.35 -5.15 2.95
N ILE A 6 -10.91 -5.52 1.80
CA ILE A 6 -10.20 -6.20 0.71
C ILE A 6 -9.16 -5.27 0.08
N GLU A 7 -9.48 -3.98 -0.09
CA GLU A 7 -8.53 -2.98 -0.58
C GLU A 7 -7.38 -2.76 0.41
N ILE A 8 -7.67 -2.67 1.71
CA ILE A 8 -6.63 -2.60 2.75
C ILE A 8 -5.76 -3.85 2.73
N LEU A 9 -6.35 -5.04 2.59
CA LEU A 9 -5.62 -6.30 2.49
C LEU A 9 -4.67 -6.30 1.28
N HIS A 10 -5.11 -5.81 0.12
CA HIS A 10 -4.26 -5.70 -1.06
C HIS A 10 -3.09 -4.74 -0.86
N ILE A 11 -3.31 -3.60 -0.19
CA ILE A 11 -2.24 -2.67 0.15
C ILE A 11 -1.23 -3.33 1.09
N LEU A 12 -1.71 -4.05 2.11
CA LEU A 12 -0.86 -4.76 3.07
C LEU A 12 -0.06 -5.88 2.41
N VAL A 13 -0.67 -6.64 1.51
CA VAL A 13 0.01 -7.70 0.74
C VAL A 13 1.08 -7.09 -0.17
N GLY A 14 0.76 -6.02 -0.91
CA GLY A 14 1.73 -5.33 -1.76
C GLY A 14 2.90 -4.76 -0.96
N LEU A 15 2.62 -4.16 0.20
CA LEU A 15 3.64 -3.64 1.10
C LEU A 15 4.53 -4.77 1.67
N GLY A 16 3.93 -5.89 2.07
CA GLY A 16 4.65 -7.07 2.55
C GLY A 16 5.60 -7.65 1.49
N VAL A 17 5.14 -7.75 0.24
CA VAL A 17 5.98 -8.19 -0.89
C VAL A 17 7.14 -7.22 -1.12
N ALA A 18 6.91 -5.90 -1.06
CA ALA A 18 7.96 -4.90 -1.22
C ALA A 18 9.04 -5.00 -0.12
N VAL A 19 8.62 -5.24 1.13
CA VAL A 19 9.54 -5.47 2.26
C VAL A 19 10.35 -6.74 2.05
N ALA A 20 9.71 -7.85 1.66
CA ALA A 20 10.39 -9.13 1.43
C ALA A 20 11.45 -9.04 0.33
N ILE A 21 11.14 -8.37 -0.78
CA ILE A 21 12.09 -8.17 -1.89
C ILE A 21 13.25 -7.27 -1.46
N THR A 22 12.95 -6.15 -0.78
CA THR A 22 13.97 -5.23 -0.27
C THR A 22 14.91 -5.93 0.71
N TRP A 23 14.35 -6.74 1.61
CA TRP A 23 15.12 -7.50 2.59
C TRP A 23 15.99 -8.58 1.92
N ALA A 24 15.45 -9.32 0.94
CA ALA A 24 16.22 -10.30 0.17
C ALA A 24 17.36 -9.66 -0.62
N ALA A 25 17.12 -8.49 -1.22
CA ALA A 25 18.16 -7.72 -1.93
C ALA A 25 19.24 -7.21 -0.97
N ALA A 26 18.83 -6.67 0.19
CA ALA A 26 19.72 -6.20 1.24
C ALA A 26 20.58 -7.33 1.81
N TRP A 27 20.05 -8.55 1.93
CA TRP A 27 20.81 -9.71 2.40
C TRP A 27 21.83 -10.21 1.38
N SER A 28 21.48 -10.15 0.08
CA SER A 28 22.36 -10.58 -1.02
C SER A 28 23.55 -9.64 -1.24
N TYR A 29 23.37 -8.32 -1.05
CA TYR A 29 24.43 -7.34 -1.31
C TYR A 29 24.66 -6.35 -0.14
N PRO A 30 25.44 -6.74 0.88
CA PRO A 30 25.61 -5.96 2.11
C PRO A 30 26.35 -4.64 1.91
N LEU A 31 27.24 -4.52 0.90
CA LEU A 31 27.97 -3.28 0.62
C LEU A 31 27.03 -2.14 0.13
N GLY A 32 25.92 -2.50 -0.51
CA GLY A 32 24.92 -1.56 -1.05
C GLY A 32 23.65 -1.44 -0.22
N GLN A 33 23.62 -2.02 0.99
CA GLN A 33 22.41 -2.14 1.81
C GLN A 33 21.69 -0.81 2.03
N ASN A 34 22.43 0.26 2.30
CA ASN A 34 21.83 1.58 2.55
C ASN A 34 21.01 2.07 1.35
N VAL A 35 21.53 1.94 0.13
CA VAL A 35 20.83 2.38 -1.08
C VAL A 35 19.60 1.51 -1.33
N ILE A 36 19.72 0.19 -1.12
CA ILE A 36 18.61 -0.76 -1.28
C ILE A 36 17.48 -0.43 -0.29
N TRP A 37 17.81 -0.14 0.96
CA TRP A 37 16.83 0.28 1.95
C TRP A 37 16.18 1.62 1.63
N TRP A 38 16.93 2.61 1.11
CA TRP A 38 16.36 3.89 0.66
C TRP A 38 15.40 3.71 -0.53
N CYS A 39 15.79 2.94 -1.54
CA CYS A 39 14.93 2.62 -2.68
C CYS A 39 13.70 1.81 -2.25
N GLY A 40 13.87 0.83 -1.36
CA GLY A 40 12.78 0.04 -0.80
C GLY A 40 11.82 0.88 0.02
N ALA A 41 12.33 1.77 0.88
CA ALA A 41 11.51 2.70 1.66
C ALA A 41 10.72 3.64 0.74
N ALA A 42 11.35 4.18 -0.32
CA ALA A 42 10.67 4.98 -1.32
C ALA A 42 9.55 4.19 -2.01
N ALA A 43 9.81 2.94 -2.40
CA ALA A 43 8.81 2.06 -3.00
C ALA A 43 7.62 1.81 -2.04
N MET A 44 7.90 1.52 -0.76
CA MET A 44 6.87 1.35 0.27
C MET A 44 5.99 2.60 0.43
N VAL A 45 6.61 3.78 0.45
CA VAL A 45 5.88 5.06 0.53
C VAL A 45 4.97 5.23 -0.70
N VAL A 46 5.47 4.96 -1.90
CA VAL A 46 4.67 5.03 -3.14
C VAL A 46 3.51 4.02 -3.12
N THR A 47 3.74 2.79 -2.66
CA THR A 47 2.69 1.77 -2.51
C THR A 47 1.58 2.25 -1.58
N VAL A 48 1.94 2.88 -0.45
CA VAL A 48 0.96 3.46 0.48
C VAL A 48 0.20 4.61 -0.18
N ILE A 49 0.89 5.52 -0.87
CA ILE A 49 0.27 6.66 -1.57
C ILE A 49 -0.72 6.19 -2.64
N MET A 50 -0.35 5.19 -3.45
CA MET A 50 -1.26 4.58 -4.43
C MET A 50 -2.50 3.97 -3.77
N GLY A 51 -2.35 3.43 -2.56
CA GLY A 51 -3.47 2.92 -1.76
C GLY A 51 -4.46 3.98 -1.25
N ILE A 52 -4.09 5.27 -1.22
CA ILE A 52 -4.97 6.36 -0.76
C ILE A 52 -6.09 6.65 -1.78
N GLY A 53 -5.85 6.44 -3.07
CA GLY A 53 -6.83 6.61 -4.15
C GLY A 53 -8.13 5.81 -3.95
N PRO A 54 -8.07 4.47 -3.75
CA PRO A 54 -9.26 3.65 -3.51
C PRO A 54 -9.99 4.02 -2.21
N LEU A 55 -9.27 4.43 -1.16
CA LEU A 55 -9.87 4.95 0.09
C LEU A 55 -10.73 6.21 -0.14
N ARG A 56 -10.30 7.14 -1.02
CA ARG A 56 -11.13 8.29 -1.40
C ARG A 56 -12.36 7.86 -2.19
N GLN A 57 -12.23 6.90 -3.09
CA GLN A 57 -13.34 6.39 -3.91
C GLN A 57 -14.40 5.69 -3.06
N ALA A 58 -13.98 4.86 -2.10
CA ALA A 58 -14.87 4.20 -1.15
C ALA A 58 -15.65 5.21 -0.29
N ARG A 59 -14.99 6.29 0.19
CA ARG A 59 -15.67 7.37 0.93
C ARG A 59 -16.70 8.13 0.11
N ILE A 60 -16.48 8.29 -1.20
CA ILE A 60 -17.44 8.95 -2.11
C ILE A 60 -18.67 8.07 -2.29
N LEU A 61 -18.49 6.75 -2.48
CA LEU A 61 -19.61 5.81 -2.60
C LEU A 61 -20.45 5.73 -1.32
N ASP A 62 -19.82 5.66 -0.14
CA ASP A 62 -20.55 5.64 1.15
C ASP A 62 -21.40 6.91 1.37
N ARG A 63 -20.91 8.06 0.88
CA ARG A 63 -21.66 9.34 0.94
C ARG A 63 -22.87 9.38 0.01
N GLN A 64 -22.79 8.72 -1.15
CA GLN A 64 -23.90 8.67 -2.10
C GLN A 64 -25.02 7.75 -1.61
N THR A 65 -24.69 6.61 -1.02
CA THR A 65 -25.67 5.67 -0.46
C THR A 65 -26.49 6.28 0.68
N SER A 66 -25.87 7.11 1.54
CA SER A 66 -26.58 7.81 2.62
C SER A 66 -27.58 8.88 2.13
N ARG A 67 -27.44 9.35 0.88
CA ARG A 67 -28.29 10.41 0.31
C ARG A 67 -29.50 9.86 -0.45
N SER A 68 -29.49 8.56 -0.80
CA SER A 68 -30.59 7.90 -1.53
C SER A 68 -31.68 7.36 -0.60
N HIS A 69 -31.47 7.40 0.71
CA HIS A 69 -32.42 6.95 1.75
C HIS A 69 -33.10 8.13 2.50
N ALA A 70 -32.92 9.36 2.05
CA ALA A 70 -33.59 10.57 2.53
C ALA A 70 -34.46 11.15 1.42
#